data_AF-A0A853R880-F1
#
_entry.id   AF-A0A853R880-F1
#
_cell.length_a   1.000
_cell.length_b   1.000
_cell.length_c   1.000
_cell.angle_alpha   90.00
_cell.angle_beta   90.00
_cell.angle_gamma   90.00
#
_symmetry.space_group_name_H-M   'P 1'
#
loop_
_entity.id
_entity.type
_entity.pdbx_description
1 polymer ?
#
loop_
_entity_poly.entity_id
_entity_poly.type
_entity_poly.pdbx_seq_one_letter_code
_entity_poly.pdbx_strand_id
1 'polypeptide(L)'
;MAYNSEQLTLQPPKEAQGFLRRVLTKGQVFPFTKANETISLALARETKPSAMQSYNQDNLFWDEKDLNSEALSGWSQFYFIIVGMVKVSLILVLPLAYFLIFIGLIFGSGGWSARSETFYGLTLYITFPFLLIYGHFKLVSAGHLFLAPFLKSKRVYSLNRQTGMVTLFKKGNKERFSHPFIEFDCVLMSAPSPQGHLNYNLMLVHRYHDYSVGVPIGNLIGSNERVVEYYRLWNMIQRYMDISQPMPDILVLEPARERDPTTAAYDKQTGRNPRYWRDMSDEEYQQTLKHIAEQQKNQPDTGPKLDIFAH
;
A
#
# COMPACT_ATOMS: atom_id res chain seq x y z
N MET A 1 21.61 14.29 -6.14
CA MET A 1 22.38 13.04 -6.24
C MET A 1 21.60 11.97 -5.51
N ALA A 2 21.74 10.70 -5.92
CA ALA A 2 21.16 9.58 -5.19
C ALA A 2 21.62 9.57 -3.73
N TYR A 3 20.77 9.08 -2.83
CA TYR A 3 21.11 8.99 -1.41
C TYR A 3 22.13 7.87 -1.18
N ASN A 4 23.21 8.19 -0.47
CA ASN A 4 24.30 7.26 -0.15
C ASN A 4 24.70 7.47 1.32
N SER A 5 24.50 6.48 2.18
CA SER A 5 24.82 6.61 3.61
C SER A 5 26.31 6.57 3.94
N GLU A 6 27.17 6.07 3.05
CA GLU A 6 28.63 6.10 3.22
C GLU A 6 29.24 7.45 2.80
N GLN A 7 28.52 8.22 1.98
CA GLN A 7 28.95 9.52 1.45
C GLN A 7 27.87 10.59 1.64
N LEU A 8 27.50 10.83 2.90
CA LEU A 8 26.45 11.78 3.26
C LEU A 8 26.85 13.23 2.97
N THR A 9 25.95 13.95 2.28
CA THR A 9 26.01 15.41 2.23
C THR A 9 25.28 15.97 3.45
N LEU A 10 26.05 16.53 4.39
CA LEU A 10 25.49 17.12 5.61
C LEU A 10 24.49 18.23 5.28
N GLN A 11 23.43 18.23 6.05
CA GLN A 11 22.26 19.07 5.89
C GLN A 11 22.38 20.30 6.80
N PRO A 12 21.94 21.48 6.35
CA PRO A 12 21.86 22.63 7.23
C PRO A 12 20.95 22.34 8.44
N PRO A 13 21.21 23.01 9.58
CA PRO A 13 20.40 22.82 10.78
C PRO A 13 18.95 23.21 10.54
N LYS A 14 18.08 22.67 11.40
CA LYS A 14 16.64 22.86 11.27
C LYS A 14 16.25 24.32 11.51
N GLU A 15 15.69 24.97 10.50
CA GLU A 15 15.12 26.31 10.65
C GLU A 15 13.91 26.32 11.60
N ALA A 16 13.65 27.49 12.21
CA ALA A 16 12.53 27.69 13.11
C ALA A 16 11.19 27.39 12.41
N GLN A 17 10.47 26.40 12.91
CA GLN A 17 9.23 25.94 12.26
C GLN A 17 8.05 26.89 12.49
N GLY A 18 7.33 27.21 11.41
CA GLY A 18 6.02 27.87 11.44
C GLY A 18 4.92 27.02 12.10
N PHE A 19 3.80 27.66 12.43
CA PHE A 19 2.70 27.02 13.19
C PHE A 19 2.13 25.75 12.54
N LEU A 20 1.80 25.79 11.24
CA LEU A 20 1.25 24.65 10.51
C LEU A 20 2.20 23.45 10.53
N ARG A 21 3.50 23.72 10.41
CA ARG A 21 4.52 22.69 10.42
C ARG A 21 4.67 22.06 11.79
N ARG A 22 4.65 22.85 12.87
CA ARG A 22 4.62 22.30 14.25
C ARG A 22 3.45 21.35 14.45
N VAL A 23 2.30 21.61 13.82
CA VAL A 23 1.14 20.69 13.88
C VAL A 23 1.42 19.39 13.13
N LEU A 24 2.01 19.44 11.93
CA LEU A 24 2.36 18.25 11.15
C LEU A 24 3.52 17.43 11.76
N THR A 25 4.43 18.08 12.49
CA THR A 25 5.59 17.46 13.14
C THR A 25 5.38 17.13 14.61
N LYS A 26 4.18 17.33 15.17
CA LYS A 26 3.81 16.98 16.56
C LYS A 26 3.92 15.48 16.89
N GLY A 27 4.25 14.64 15.90
CA GLY A 27 4.49 13.21 16.07
C GLY A 27 5.92 12.87 16.48
N GLN A 28 6.20 11.57 16.60
CA GLN A 28 7.53 11.06 16.90
C GLN A 28 8.39 11.08 15.63
N VAL A 29 9.52 11.78 15.65
CA VAL A 29 10.46 11.81 14.53
C VAL A 29 11.36 10.58 14.55
N PHE A 30 11.44 9.87 13.45
CA PHE A 30 12.35 8.74 13.27
C PHE A 30 13.68 9.24 12.69
N PRO A 31 14.82 8.84 13.29
CA PRO A 31 16.13 9.31 12.85
C PRO A 31 16.52 8.65 11.53
N PHE A 32 17.46 9.28 10.83
CA PHE A 32 18.20 8.57 9.79
C PHE A 32 19.15 7.55 10.44
N THR A 33 19.30 6.39 9.81
CA THR A 33 20.09 5.28 10.29
C THR A 33 20.79 4.60 9.13
N LYS A 34 21.96 4.00 9.39
CA LYS A 34 22.56 3.05 8.46
C LYS A 34 21.75 1.77 8.54
N ALA A 35 20.75 1.65 7.66
CA ALA A 35 19.70 0.65 7.79
C ALA A 35 20.23 -0.79 7.91
N ASN A 36 19.64 -1.57 8.79
CA ASN A 36 19.98 -2.98 8.98
C ASN A 36 19.12 -3.88 8.07
N GLU A 37 19.27 -5.20 8.20
CA GLU A 37 18.57 -6.19 7.35
C GLU A 37 17.13 -6.49 7.80
N THR A 38 16.65 -5.88 8.89
CA THR A 38 15.29 -6.13 9.37
C THR A 38 14.23 -5.61 8.40
N ILE A 39 13.16 -6.37 8.26
CA ILE A 39 12.04 -6.07 7.38
C ILE A 39 10.76 -5.83 8.18
N SER A 40 9.89 -4.98 7.65
CA SER A 40 8.50 -4.88 8.10
C SER A 40 7.75 -6.12 7.63
N LEU A 41 7.26 -6.87 8.61
CA LEU A 41 6.44 -8.05 8.39
C LEU A 41 5.01 -7.67 8.02
N ALA A 42 4.55 -6.49 8.45
CA ALA A 42 3.27 -5.95 7.99
C ALA A 42 3.28 -5.78 6.47
N LEU A 43 4.30 -5.14 5.92
CA LEU A 43 4.48 -4.97 4.48
C LEU A 43 4.65 -6.32 3.76
N ALA A 44 5.49 -7.22 4.29
CA ALA A 44 5.73 -8.51 3.66
C ALA A 44 4.46 -9.38 3.56
N ARG A 45 3.51 -9.25 4.51
CA ARG A 45 2.26 -10.03 4.51
C ARG A 45 1.24 -9.57 3.48
N GLU A 46 1.37 -8.36 2.92
CA GLU A 46 0.42 -7.82 1.95
C GLU A 46 0.39 -8.62 0.63
N THR A 47 1.51 -9.27 0.27
CA THR A 47 1.62 -10.04 -0.97
C THR A 47 2.07 -11.47 -0.70
N LYS A 48 1.32 -12.45 -1.20
CA LYS A 48 1.67 -13.88 -1.14
C LYS A 48 2.33 -14.34 -2.43
N PRO A 49 3.17 -15.40 -2.40
CA PRO A 49 3.76 -15.99 -3.61
C PRO A 49 2.73 -16.32 -4.69
N SER A 50 1.60 -16.95 -4.34
CA SER A 50 0.54 -17.30 -5.29
C SER A 50 -0.05 -16.08 -6.01
N ALA A 51 -0.27 -14.99 -5.26
CA ALA A 51 -0.75 -13.73 -5.82
C ALA A 51 0.33 -13.08 -6.71
N MET A 52 1.59 -13.13 -6.28
CA MET A 52 2.73 -12.55 -7.01
C MET A 52 2.90 -13.14 -8.42
N GLN A 53 2.56 -14.42 -8.61
CA GLN A 53 2.60 -15.07 -9.93
C GLN A 53 1.66 -14.44 -10.97
N SER A 54 0.59 -13.78 -10.52
CA SER A 54 -0.38 -13.11 -11.40
C SER A 54 0.05 -11.70 -11.83
N TYR A 55 1.07 -11.13 -11.20
CA TYR A 55 1.57 -9.79 -11.53
C TYR A 55 2.52 -9.84 -12.72
N ASN A 56 2.45 -8.80 -13.56
CA ASN A 56 3.48 -8.57 -14.56
C ASN A 56 4.75 -8.06 -13.86
N GLN A 57 5.83 -8.86 -13.92
CA GLN A 57 7.11 -8.57 -13.26
C GLN A 57 7.80 -7.30 -13.78
N ASP A 58 7.43 -6.85 -14.99
CA ASP A 58 7.98 -5.64 -15.60
C ASP A 58 7.29 -4.35 -15.13
N ASN A 59 6.18 -4.45 -14.40
CA ASN A 59 5.39 -3.29 -13.96
C ASN A 59 4.90 -3.45 -12.52
N LEU A 60 5.84 -3.71 -11.62
CA LEU A 60 5.59 -3.75 -10.18
C LEU A 60 5.54 -2.32 -9.62
N PHE A 61 4.78 -2.13 -8.55
CA PHE A 61 4.72 -0.83 -7.87
C PHE A 61 6.03 -0.51 -7.14
N TRP A 62 6.90 -1.49 -6.94
CA TRP A 62 8.19 -1.36 -6.27
C TRP A 62 9.24 -2.17 -7.02
N ASP A 63 10.22 -1.49 -7.61
CA ASP A 63 11.32 -2.10 -8.35
C ASP A 63 12.68 -1.44 -8.02
N GLU A 64 13.72 -1.69 -8.81
CA GLU A 64 15.07 -1.13 -8.61
C GLU A 64 15.16 0.39 -8.83
N LYS A 65 14.18 0.99 -9.49
CA LYS A 65 14.19 2.40 -9.87
C LYS A 65 13.33 3.21 -8.92
N ASP A 66 12.10 2.77 -8.72
CA ASP A 66 11.12 3.51 -7.94
C ASP A 66 10.11 2.65 -7.17
N LEU A 67 9.66 3.24 -6.06
CA LEU A 67 8.53 2.80 -5.25
C LEU A 67 7.38 3.78 -5.49
N ASN A 68 6.39 3.33 -6.26
CA ASN A 68 5.18 4.05 -6.58
C ASN A 68 4.03 3.62 -5.68
N SER A 69 3.42 4.57 -4.97
CA SER A 69 2.17 4.34 -4.28
C SER A 69 1.01 4.86 -5.13
N GLU A 70 0.04 3.99 -5.38
CA GLU A 70 -1.21 4.34 -6.04
C GLU A 70 -2.39 4.13 -5.11
N ALA A 71 -3.35 5.04 -5.16
CA ALA A 71 -4.61 4.92 -4.47
C ALA A 71 -5.75 4.84 -5.47
N LEU A 72 -6.77 4.05 -5.14
CA LEU A 72 -8.03 4.05 -5.85
C LEU A 72 -8.64 5.45 -5.81
N SER A 73 -9.23 5.87 -6.94
CA SER A 73 -9.98 7.12 -6.95
C SER A 73 -11.22 7.01 -6.06
N GLY A 74 -11.74 8.14 -5.56
CA GLY A 74 -13.00 8.14 -4.81
C GLY A 74 -14.17 7.54 -5.60
N TRP A 75 -14.18 7.69 -6.93
CA TRP A 75 -15.19 7.05 -7.79
C TRP A 75 -15.02 5.53 -7.86
N SER A 76 -13.78 5.04 -7.85
CA SER A 76 -13.49 3.61 -7.80
C SER A 76 -13.94 3.00 -6.49
N GLN A 77 -13.65 3.68 -5.37
CA GLN A 77 -14.10 3.28 -4.04
C GLN A 77 -15.63 3.23 -3.99
N PHE A 78 -16.31 4.28 -4.46
CA PHE A 78 -17.76 4.31 -4.55
C PHE A 78 -18.32 3.18 -5.41
N TYR A 79 -17.74 2.96 -6.60
CA TYR A 79 -18.13 1.87 -7.49
C TYR A 79 -18.00 0.50 -6.83
N PHE A 80 -16.90 0.22 -6.12
CA PHE A 80 -16.72 -1.04 -5.40
C PHE A 80 -17.71 -1.22 -4.24
N ILE A 81 -18.09 -0.14 -3.55
CA ILE A 81 -19.16 -0.18 -2.55
C ILE A 81 -20.50 -0.57 -3.20
N ILE A 82 -20.85 0.04 -4.35
CA ILE A 82 -22.06 -0.34 -5.12
C ILE A 82 -22.01 -1.82 -5.53
N VAL A 83 -20.90 -2.28 -6.11
CA VAL A 83 -20.71 -3.69 -6.50
C VAL A 83 -20.85 -4.63 -5.30
N GLY A 84 -20.29 -4.27 -4.15
CA GLY A 84 -20.41 -5.03 -2.91
C GLY A 84 -21.85 -5.17 -2.45
N MET A 85 -22.60 -4.06 -2.40
CA MET A 85 -24.03 -4.07 -2.04
C MET A 85 -24.87 -4.87 -3.04
N VAL A 86 -24.59 -4.73 -4.34
CA VAL A 86 -25.24 -5.51 -5.41
C VAL A 86 -24.98 -7.00 -5.23
N LYS A 87 -23.73 -7.40 -4.94
CA LYS A 87 -23.37 -8.81 -4.72
C LYS A 87 -24.12 -9.39 -3.52
N VAL A 88 -24.16 -8.67 -2.39
CA VAL A 88 -24.93 -9.09 -1.19
C VAL A 88 -26.41 -9.22 -1.53
N SER A 89 -26.96 -8.26 -2.28
CA SER A 89 -28.36 -8.27 -2.67
C SER A 89 -28.69 -9.45 -3.59
N LEU A 90 -27.84 -9.76 -4.56
CA LEU A 90 -28.00 -10.90 -5.48
C LEU A 90 -27.91 -12.25 -4.77
N ILE A 91 -27.06 -12.38 -3.74
CA ILE A 91 -26.80 -13.65 -3.06
C ILE A 91 -27.79 -13.91 -1.92
N LEU A 92 -28.22 -12.87 -1.20
CA LEU A 92 -29.04 -13.01 0.01
C LEU A 92 -30.44 -12.42 -0.15
N VAL A 93 -30.53 -11.13 -0.49
CA VAL A 93 -31.80 -10.38 -0.46
C VAL A 93 -32.77 -10.84 -1.54
N LEU A 94 -32.29 -10.95 -2.79
CA LEU A 94 -33.13 -11.31 -3.93
C LEU A 94 -33.60 -12.77 -3.85
N PRO A 95 -32.76 -13.78 -3.54
CA PRO A 95 -33.24 -15.14 -3.33
C PRO A 95 -34.31 -15.23 -2.24
N LEU A 96 -34.15 -14.50 -1.13
CA LEU A 96 -35.17 -14.42 -0.08
C LEU A 96 -36.46 -13.77 -0.58
N ALA A 97 -36.36 -12.65 -1.31
CA ALA A 97 -37.53 -11.96 -1.87
C ALA A 97 -38.31 -12.86 -2.84
N TYR A 98 -37.61 -13.55 -3.75
CA TYR A 98 -38.25 -14.52 -4.64
C TYR A 98 -38.84 -15.70 -3.85
N PHE A 99 -38.14 -16.20 -2.83
CA PHE A 99 -38.66 -17.27 -1.97
C PHE A 99 -39.95 -16.87 -1.26
N LEU A 100 -40.07 -15.64 -0.76
CA LEU A 100 -41.30 -15.12 -0.16
C LEU A 100 -42.44 -15.00 -1.18
N ILE A 101 -42.14 -14.60 -2.42
CA ILE A 101 -43.12 -14.61 -3.51
C ILE A 101 -43.61 -16.04 -3.78
N PHE A 102 -42.70 -17.02 -3.80
CA PHE A 102 -43.03 -18.44 -4.00
C PHE A 102 -43.81 -19.04 -2.83
N ILE A 103 -43.46 -18.75 -1.57
CA ILE A 103 -44.26 -19.13 -0.40
C ILE A 103 -45.67 -18.55 -0.54
N GLY A 104 -45.75 -17.26 -0.85
CA GLY A 104 -47.01 -16.60 -1.09
C GLY A 104 -47.82 -17.34 -2.15
N LEU A 105 -47.20 -17.77 -3.26
CA LEU A 105 -47.88 -18.48 -4.34
C LEU A 105 -48.46 -19.83 -3.89
N ILE A 106 -47.78 -20.54 -2.99
CA ILE A 106 -48.19 -21.86 -2.49
C ILE A 106 -49.26 -21.74 -1.40
N PHE A 107 -49.11 -20.80 -0.47
CA PHE A 107 -49.90 -20.74 0.77
C PHE A 107 -50.87 -19.55 0.86
N GLY A 108 -50.77 -18.57 -0.02
CA GLY A 108 -51.59 -17.35 0.03
C GLY A 108 -52.74 -17.35 -0.97
N SER A 109 -53.72 -16.47 -0.76
CA SER A 109 -54.84 -16.25 -1.69
C SER A 109 -54.39 -15.52 -2.97
N GLY A 110 -55.19 -15.62 -4.05
CA GLY A 110 -54.97 -14.85 -5.30
C GLY A 110 -54.03 -15.44 -6.35
N GLY A 111 -53.33 -16.56 -6.07
CA GLY A 111 -52.53 -17.28 -7.08
C GLY A 111 -51.47 -16.45 -7.83
N TRP A 112 -51.15 -16.83 -9.08
CA TRP A 112 -50.12 -16.15 -9.88
C TRP A 112 -50.50 -14.71 -10.26
N SER A 113 -51.77 -14.45 -10.58
CA SER A 113 -52.22 -13.13 -11.02
C SER A 113 -52.00 -12.04 -9.98
N ALA A 114 -52.09 -12.36 -8.68
CA ALA A 114 -51.82 -11.42 -7.60
C ALA A 114 -50.32 -11.14 -7.35
N ARG A 115 -49.41 -11.91 -7.97
CA ARG A 115 -47.97 -11.89 -7.67
C ARG A 115 -47.10 -11.59 -8.88
N SER A 116 -47.62 -11.77 -10.09
CA SER A 116 -46.90 -11.61 -11.35
C SER A 116 -46.32 -10.19 -11.50
N GLU A 117 -47.10 -9.15 -11.17
CA GLU A 117 -46.63 -7.75 -11.23
C GLU A 117 -45.41 -7.53 -10.32
N THR A 118 -45.49 -7.99 -9.07
CA THR A 118 -44.37 -7.90 -8.11
C THR A 118 -43.16 -8.69 -8.60
N PHE A 119 -43.37 -9.91 -9.12
CA PHE A 119 -42.28 -10.74 -9.65
C PHE A 119 -41.58 -10.09 -10.83
N TYR A 120 -42.33 -9.61 -11.83
CA TYR A 120 -41.76 -8.97 -13.00
C TYR A 120 -41.14 -7.62 -12.66
N GLY A 121 -41.77 -6.84 -11.77
CA GLY A 121 -41.23 -5.58 -11.28
C GLY A 121 -39.89 -5.76 -10.59
N LEU A 122 -39.80 -6.71 -9.64
CA LEU A 122 -38.55 -7.08 -8.96
C LEU A 122 -37.48 -7.54 -9.97
N THR A 123 -37.88 -8.37 -10.93
CA THR A 123 -36.95 -8.93 -11.92
C THR A 123 -36.39 -7.87 -12.87
N LEU A 124 -37.24 -7.02 -13.43
CA LEU A 124 -36.86 -6.04 -14.44
C LEU A 124 -36.17 -4.81 -13.83
N TYR A 125 -36.66 -4.31 -12.70
CA TYR A 125 -36.18 -3.04 -12.14
C TYR A 125 -35.10 -3.20 -11.08
N ILE A 126 -34.90 -4.41 -10.54
CA ILE A 126 -33.90 -4.65 -9.49
C ILE A 126 -32.91 -5.73 -9.93
N THR A 127 -33.38 -6.95 -10.18
CA THR A 127 -32.50 -8.08 -10.50
C THR A 127 -31.69 -7.84 -11.76
N PHE A 128 -32.32 -7.39 -12.85
CA PHE A 128 -31.64 -7.18 -14.12
C PHE A 128 -30.55 -6.08 -14.05
N PRO A 129 -30.81 -4.85 -13.54
CA PRO A 129 -29.76 -3.85 -13.33
C PRO A 129 -28.62 -4.34 -12.43
N PHE A 130 -28.92 -5.10 -11.38
CA PHE A 130 -27.92 -5.64 -10.47
C PHE A 130 -27.01 -6.66 -11.17
N LEU A 131 -27.60 -7.53 -12.01
CA LEU A 131 -26.83 -8.46 -12.84
C LEU A 131 -25.94 -7.71 -13.85
N LEU A 132 -26.41 -6.61 -14.44
CA LEU A 132 -25.58 -5.79 -15.34
C LEU A 132 -24.38 -5.18 -14.61
N ILE A 133 -24.59 -4.60 -13.41
CA ILE A 133 -23.50 -4.00 -12.61
C ILE A 133 -22.49 -5.08 -12.21
N TYR A 134 -22.96 -6.23 -11.71
CA TYR A 134 -22.08 -7.31 -11.28
C TYR A 134 -21.35 -7.98 -12.46
N GLY A 135 -22.05 -8.16 -13.58
CA GLY A 135 -21.48 -8.66 -14.83
C GLY A 135 -20.39 -7.75 -15.37
N HIS A 136 -20.63 -6.43 -15.40
CA HIS A 136 -19.62 -5.44 -15.76
C HIS A 136 -18.37 -5.55 -14.86
N PHE A 137 -18.54 -5.63 -13.54
CA PHE A 137 -17.43 -5.83 -12.61
C PHE A 137 -16.61 -7.10 -12.92
N LYS A 138 -17.28 -8.23 -13.19
CA LYS A 138 -16.59 -9.49 -13.53
C LYS A 138 -15.82 -9.41 -14.84
N LEU A 139 -16.37 -8.75 -15.86
CA LEU A 139 -15.71 -8.59 -17.16
C LEU A 139 -14.49 -7.66 -17.08
N VAL A 140 -14.61 -6.56 -16.33
CA VAL A 140 -13.47 -5.66 -16.06
C VAL A 140 -12.37 -6.41 -15.29
N SER A 141 -12.73 -7.18 -14.27
CA SER A 141 -11.78 -7.94 -13.46
C SER A 141 -11.08 -9.04 -14.26
N ALA A 142 -11.74 -9.59 -15.29
CA ALA A 142 -11.17 -10.56 -16.22
C ALA A 142 -10.33 -9.91 -17.34
N GLY A 143 -10.23 -8.58 -17.39
CA GLY A 143 -9.49 -7.85 -18.42
C GLY A 143 -10.21 -7.73 -19.77
N HIS A 144 -11.47 -8.16 -19.88
CA HIS A 144 -12.24 -8.10 -21.13
C HIS A 144 -12.86 -6.73 -21.40
N LEU A 145 -12.93 -5.85 -20.39
CA LEU A 145 -13.52 -4.52 -20.48
C LEU A 145 -12.57 -3.47 -19.91
N PHE A 146 -12.53 -2.31 -20.58
CA PHE A 146 -11.71 -1.20 -20.14
C PHE A 146 -12.29 -0.53 -18.89
N LEU A 147 -11.43 -0.34 -17.88
CA LEU A 147 -11.78 0.44 -16.71
C LEU A 147 -11.86 1.94 -17.08
N ALA A 148 -13.06 2.52 -16.96
CA ALA A 148 -13.29 3.92 -17.29
C ALA A 148 -12.24 4.85 -16.64
N PRO A 149 -11.79 5.94 -17.29
CA PRO A 149 -10.63 6.70 -16.82
C PRO A 149 -10.80 7.29 -15.41
N PHE A 150 -12.03 7.60 -15.03
CA PHE A 150 -12.35 8.11 -13.69
C PHE A 150 -12.28 7.05 -12.59
N LEU A 151 -12.30 5.75 -12.94
CA LEU A 151 -12.14 4.62 -12.02
C LEU A 151 -10.69 4.13 -11.91
N LYS A 152 -9.75 4.67 -12.69
CA LYS A 152 -8.34 4.29 -12.61
C LYS A 152 -7.71 4.73 -11.28
N SER A 153 -6.73 3.96 -10.84
CA SER A 153 -5.84 4.33 -9.73
C SER A 153 -5.10 5.63 -10.06
N LYS A 154 -4.70 6.35 -9.02
CA LYS A 154 -3.97 7.61 -9.13
C LYS A 154 -2.71 7.50 -8.29
N ARG A 155 -1.61 8.02 -8.84
CA ARG A 155 -0.34 8.09 -8.11
C ARG A 155 -0.49 9.05 -6.94
N VAL A 156 -0.07 8.60 -5.77
CA VAL A 156 -0.04 9.40 -4.54
C VAL A 156 1.37 9.96 -4.38
N TYR A 157 2.38 9.10 -4.40
CA TYR A 157 3.77 9.48 -4.32
C TYR A 157 4.67 8.47 -5.05
N SER A 158 5.91 8.89 -5.32
CA SER A 158 6.99 8.05 -5.84
C SER A 158 8.26 8.33 -5.06
N LEU A 159 8.97 7.27 -4.65
CA LEU A 159 10.32 7.35 -4.11
C LEU A 159 11.27 6.74 -5.14
N ASN A 160 12.20 7.53 -5.67
CA ASN A 160 13.08 7.07 -6.73
C ASN A 160 14.51 6.85 -6.20
N ARG A 161 14.93 5.58 -6.16
CA ARG A 161 16.25 5.14 -5.67
C ARG A 161 17.39 5.73 -6.50
N GLN A 162 17.25 5.76 -7.83
CA GLN A 162 18.30 6.19 -8.75
C GLN A 162 18.62 7.68 -8.68
N THR A 163 17.58 8.50 -8.48
CA THR A 163 17.72 9.97 -8.42
C THR A 163 17.84 10.46 -6.97
N GLY A 164 17.37 9.67 -6.01
CA GLY A 164 17.27 10.06 -4.60
C GLY A 164 16.09 11.00 -4.32
N MET A 165 15.11 11.09 -5.22
CA MET A 165 14.00 12.05 -5.13
C MET A 165 12.74 11.44 -4.52
N VAL A 166 12.02 12.24 -3.76
CA VAL A 166 10.69 11.95 -3.22
C VAL A 166 9.70 12.90 -3.85
N THR A 167 8.76 12.35 -4.62
CA THR A 167 7.77 13.12 -5.37
C THR A 167 6.38 12.85 -4.82
N LEU A 168 5.65 13.91 -4.46
CA LEU A 168 4.23 13.85 -4.11
C LEU A 168 3.39 14.34 -5.29
N PHE A 169 2.32 13.62 -5.63
CA PHE A 169 1.42 13.99 -6.72
C PHE A 169 0.11 14.60 -6.21
N LYS A 170 -0.50 15.47 -7.02
CA LYS A 170 -1.86 15.99 -6.85
C LYS A 170 -2.81 15.40 -7.89
N LYS A 171 -4.10 15.76 -7.80
CA LYS A 171 -5.15 15.30 -8.72
C LYS A 171 -4.71 15.43 -10.18
N GLY A 172 -4.84 14.31 -10.92
CA GLY A 172 -4.47 14.22 -12.34
C GLY A 172 -2.99 13.91 -12.59
N ASN A 173 -2.31 13.23 -11.66
CA ASN A 173 -0.90 12.85 -11.74
C ASN A 173 0.05 14.04 -11.98
N LYS A 174 -0.35 15.25 -11.58
CA LYS A 174 0.51 16.42 -11.62
C LYS A 174 1.42 16.39 -10.39
N GLU A 175 2.68 16.73 -10.55
CA GLU A 175 3.58 16.85 -9.41
C GLU A 175 3.14 18.00 -8.50
N ARG A 176 3.15 17.76 -7.20
CA ARG A 176 2.92 18.76 -6.16
C ARG A 176 4.25 19.34 -5.68
N PHE A 177 5.22 18.47 -5.41
CA PHE A 177 6.62 18.81 -5.18
C PHE A 177 7.50 17.57 -5.41
N SER A 178 8.78 17.78 -5.67
CA SER A 178 9.81 16.73 -5.72
C SER A 178 11.08 17.29 -5.08
N HIS A 179 11.61 16.60 -4.07
CA HIS A 179 12.81 17.02 -3.33
C HIS A 179 13.69 15.82 -2.97
N PRO A 180 14.98 16.02 -2.65
CA PRO A 180 15.88 14.94 -2.24
C PRO A 180 15.41 14.25 -0.94
N PHE A 181 15.55 12.93 -0.89
CA PHE A 181 15.11 12.09 0.24
C PHE A 181 15.68 12.52 1.60
N ILE A 182 16.94 12.94 1.64
CA ILE A 182 17.64 13.36 2.86
C ILE A 182 17.06 14.64 3.48
N GLU A 183 16.29 15.41 2.70
CA GLU A 183 15.62 16.63 3.14
C GLU A 183 14.28 16.36 3.82
N PHE A 184 13.83 15.10 3.91
CA PHE A 184 12.58 14.75 4.59
C PHE A 184 12.81 14.25 6.01
N ASP A 185 12.01 14.74 6.95
CA ASP A 185 11.87 14.15 8.28
C ASP A 185 10.81 13.05 8.22
N CYS A 186 11.15 11.84 8.68
CA CYS A 186 10.18 10.76 8.85
C CYS A 186 9.47 10.93 10.20
N VAL A 187 8.15 11.13 10.19
CA VAL A 187 7.35 11.45 11.38
C VAL A 187 6.21 10.46 11.53
N LEU A 188 6.17 9.77 12.67
CA LEU A 188 5.03 8.97 13.09
C LEU A 188 4.00 9.88 13.77
N MET A 189 2.94 10.20 13.05
CA MET A 189 1.80 10.92 13.61
C MET A 189 0.86 9.95 14.31
N SER A 190 0.30 10.38 15.44
CA SER A 190 -0.81 9.70 16.08
C SER A 190 -2.05 10.59 16.03
N ALA A 191 -3.17 10.02 15.62
CA ALA A 191 -4.46 10.68 15.61
C ALA A 191 -5.48 9.82 16.36
N PRO A 192 -6.21 10.37 17.34
CA PRO A 192 -7.30 9.64 17.97
C PRO A 192 -8.38 9.38 16.92
N SER A 193 -8.82 8.14 16.82
CA SER A 193 -9.97 7.75 16.04
C SER A 193 -11.25 8.25 16.73
N PRO A 194 -12.37 8.40 15.99
CA PRO A 194 -13.66 8.73 16.61
C PRO A 194 -14.10 7.74 17.71
N GLN A 195 -13.51 6.54 17.75
CA GLN A 195 -13.78 5.48 18.71
C GLN A 195 -12.77 5.45 19.87
N GLY A 196 -11.85 6.41 19.94
CA GLY A 196 -10.86 6.53 21.03
C GLY A 196 -9.59 5.68 20.86
N HIS A 197 -9.46 4.94 19.75
CA HIS A 197 -8.22 4.21 19.43
C HIS A 197 -7.18 5.16 18.82
N LEU A 198 -5.89 4.93 19.06
CA LEU A 198 -4.82 5.69 18.40
C LEU A 198 -4.55 5.10 17.02
N ASN A 199 -4.80 5.88 15.97
CA ASN A 199 -4.36 5.54 14.62
C ASN A 199 -2.97 6.14 14.39
N TYR A 200 -2.04 5.32 13.92
CA TYR A 200 -0.70 5.75 13.54
C TYR A 200 -0.59 5.93 12.03
N ASN A 201 0.08 7.01 11.61
CA ASN A 201 0.41 7.24 10.21
C ASN A 201 1.84 7.76 10.09
N LEU A 202 2.66 7.06 9.31
CA LEU A 202 4.05 7.42 9.05
C LEU A 202 4.12 8.31 7.81
N MET A 203 4.66 9.51 7.96
CA MET A 203 4.77 10.48 6.87
C MET A 203 6.18 11.01 6.70
N LEU A 204 6.56 11.31 5.46
CA LEU A 204 7.73 12.13 5.16
C LEU A 204 7.30 13.60 5.06
N VAL A 205 7.90 14.44 5.89
CA VAL A 205 7.63 15.89 5.93
C VAL A 205 8.89 16.63 5.49
N HIS A 206 8.77 17.51 4.48
CA HIS A 206 9.92 18.24 3.95
C HIS A 206 10.53 19.18 5.00
N ARG A 207 11.87 19.25 5.09
CA ARG A 207 12.57 19.99 6.14
C ARG A 207 12.70 21.49 5.88
N TYR A 208 12.77 21.93 4.63
CA TYR A 208 13.03 23.34 4.31
C TYR A 208 11.85 24.08 3.68
N HIS A 209 10.72 23.40 3.47
CA HIS A 209 9.55 23.98 2.84
C HIS A 209 8.33 23.75 3.73
N ASP A 210 7.53 24.80 3.94
CA ASP A 210 6.30 24.75 4.74
C ASP A 210 5.11 24.20 3.95
N TYR A 211 5.22 22.93 3.53
CA TYR A 211 4.10 22.23 2.93
C TYR A 211 3.06 21.86 4.00
N SER A 212 1.78 22.04 3.65
CA SER A 212 0.65 21.64 4.50
C SER A 212 0.34 20.14 4.47
N VAL A 213 1.13 19.35 3.74
CA VAL A 213 0.93 17.91 3.53
C VAL A 213 2.27 17.18 3.55
N GLY A 214 2.29 15.98 4.13
CA GLY A 214 3.41 15.04 4.06
C GLY A 214 3.16 13.93 3.03
N VAL A 215 4.20 13.14 2.76
CA VAL A 215 4.12 11.94 1.93
C VAL A 215 3.73 10.75 2.82
N PRO A 216 2.55 10.13 2.64
CA PRO A 216 2.04 9.12 3.57
C PRO A 216 2.62 7.73 3.27
N ILE A 217 3.89 7.50 3.63
CA ILE A 217 4.55 6.21 3.42
C ILE A 217 3.99 5.08 4.28
N GLY A 218 3.29 5.42 5.38
CA GLY A 218 2.58 4.46 6.22
C GLY A 218 1.50 3.67 5.48
N ASN A 219 1.01 4.14 4.34
CA ASN A 219 0.04 3.41 3.51
C ASN A 219 0.60 2.12 2.89
N LEU A 220 1.92 1.90 2.94
CA LEU A 220 2.55 0.65 2.51
C LEU A 220 2.28 -0.50 3.47
N ILE A 221 1.88 -0.19 4.70
CA ILE A 221 1.49 -1.18 5.70
C ILE A 221 0.03 -0.96 6.07
N GLY A 222 -0.62 -2.02 6.55
CA GLY A 222 -1.98 -1.96 7.07
C GLY A 222 -2.16 -0.86 8.13
N SER A 223 -3.42 -0.45 8.31
CA SER A 223 -3.77 0.48 9.40
C SER A 223 -3.65 -0.21 10.76
N ASN A 224 -3.30 0.55 11.80
CA ASN A 224 -3.23 0.09 13.19
C ASN A 224 -2.18 -1.00 13.47
N GLU A 225 -1.06 -0.92 12.77
CA GLU A 225 0.09 -1.78 13.06
C GLU A 225 0.81 -1.39 14.36
N ARG A 226 1.64 -2.29 14.86
CA ARG A 226 2.48 -2.01 16.03
C ARG A 226 3.55 -0.97 15.67
N VAL A 227 3.90 -0.09 16.62
CA VAL A 227 4.94 0.96 16.43
C VAL A 227 6.24 0.41 15.84
N VAL A 228 6.63 -0.80 16.25
CA VAL A 228 7.79 -1.53 15.73
C VAL A 228 7.78 -1.73 14.21
N GLU A 229 6.61 -1.97 13.61
CA GLU A 229 6.49 -2.17 12.17
C GLU A 229 6.70 -0.86 11.40
N TYR A 230 6.34 0.29 11.99
CA TYR A 230 6.67 1.60 11.39
C TYR A 230 8.17 1.87 11.41
N TYR A 231 8.88 1.49 12.48
CA TYR A 231 10.34 1.58 12.53
C TYR A 231 11.00 0.72 11.45
N ARG A 232 10.54 -0.54 11.31
CA ARG A 232 11.05 -1.46 10.29
C ARG A 232 10.70 -1.02 8.88
N LEU A 233 9.51 -0.45 8.68
CA LEU A 233 9.15 0.16 7.40
C LEU A 233 10.12 1.31 7.07
N TRP A 234 10.39 2.20 8.03
CA TRP A 234 11.37 3.26 7.82
C TRP A 234 12.79 2.72 7.57
N ASN A 235 13.21 1.67 8.27
CA ASN A 235 14.47 0.97 8.00
C ASN A 235 14.53 0.47 6.55
N MET A 236 13.48 -0.19 6.07
CA MET A 236 13.39 -0.67 4.70
C MET A 236 13.40 0.45 3.66
N ILE A 237 12.66 1.54 3.89
CA ILE A 237 12.63 2.69 2.98
C ILE A 237 14.02 3.34 2.90
N GLN A 238 14.71 3.52 4.03
CA GLN A 238 16.08 4.04 4.02
C GLN A 238 17.03 3.11 3.27
N ARG A 239 16.98 1.80 3.54
CA ARG A 239 17.80 0.80 2.85
C ARG A 239 17.53 0.78 1.35
N TYR A 240 16.26 0.94 0.96
CA TYR A 240 15.85 1.01 -0.44
C TYR A 240 16.30 2.31 -1.13
N MET A 241 16.28 3.45 -0.45
CA MET A 241 16.73 4.71 -1.04
C MET A 241 18.27 4.83 -1.08
N ASP A 242 18.97 4.06 -0.25
CA ASP A 242 20.42 4.08 -0.14
C ASP A 242 21.08 3.20 -1.21
N ILE A 243 21.71 3.84 -2.20
CA ILE A 243 22.39 3.13 -3.30
C ILE A 243 23.66 2.39 -2.85
N SER A 244 24.19 2.67 -1.66
CA SER A 244 25.35 1.96 -1.10
C SER A 244 24.97 0.63 -0.44
N GLN A 245 23.68 0.40 -0.17
CA GLN A 245 23.18 -0.82 0.46
C GLN A 245 22.37 -1.67 -0.53
N PRO A 246 22.35 -3.00 -0.37
CA PRO A 246 21.46 -3.84 -1.15
C PRO A 246 20.01 -3.57 -0.73
N MET A 247 19.09 -3.65 -1.69
CA MET A 247 17.66 -3.45 -1.45
C MET A 247 17.13 -4.39 -0.34
N PRO A 248 16.04 -4.01 0.34
CA PRO A 248 15.37 -4.89 1.30
C PRO A 248 15.05 -6.26 0.69
N ASP A 249 15.24 -7.30 1.48
CA ASP A 249 15.00 -8.67 1.05
C ASP A 249 13.54 -9.08 1.27
N ILE A 250 12.69 -8.84 0.27
CA ILE A 250 11.27 -9.16 0.30
C ILE A 250 10.79 -9.70 -1.06
N LEU A 251 9.69 -10.46 -1.04
CA LEU A 251 9.08 -11.08 -2.22
C LEU A 251 8.86 -10.09 -3.38
N VAL A 252 8.33 -8.90 -3.11
CA VAL A 252 8.01 -7.92 -4.17
C VAL A 252 9.26 -7.38 -4.87
N LEU A 253 10.38 -7.24 -4.16
CA LEU A 253 11.64 -6.72 -4.71
C LEU A 253 12.53 -7.81 -5.32
N GLU A 254 12.22 -9.09 -5.09
CA GLU A 254 13.02 -10.20 -5.59
C GLU A 254 13.34 -10.13 -7.11
N PRO A 255 12.38 -9.78 -8.01
CA PRO A 255 12.68 -9.62 -9.44
C PRO A 255 13.56 -8.41 -9.79
N ALA A 256 13.66 -7.44 -8.89
CA ALA A 256 14.47 -6.23 -9.09
C ALA A 256 15.91 -6.41 -8.60
N ARG A 257 16.17 -7.39 -7.73
CA ARG A 257 17.49 -7.57 -7.08
C ARG A 257 18.64 -7.77 -8.05
N GLU A 258 18.43 -8.55 -9.11
CA GLU A 258 19.44 -8.77 -10.15
C GLU A 258 19.69 -7.54 -11.04
N ARG A 259 18.72 -6.62 -11.10
CA ARG A 259 18.79 -5.39 -11.92
C ARG A 259 19.51 -4.25 -11.21
N ASP A 260 19.50 -4.22 -9.89
CA ASP A 260 20.24 -3.25 -9.08
C ASP A 260 21.71 -3.70 -8.90
N PRO A 261 22.72 -2.93 -9.32
CA PRO A 261 24.11 -3.37 -9.31
C PRO A 261 24.66 -3.62 -7.90
N THR A 262 24.28 -2.78 -6.92
CA THR A 262 24.70 -2.95 -5.52
C THR A 262 24.11 -4.22 -4.92
N THR A 263 22.83 -4.46 -5.18
CA THR A 263 22.13 -5.65 -4.70
C THR A 263 22.65 -6.93 -5.37
N ALA A 264 22.85 -6.91 -6.68
CA ALA A 264 23.39 -8.05 -7.42
C ALA A 264 24.80 -8.44 -6.97
N ALA A 265 25.67 -7.46 -6.68
CA ALA A 265 27.00 -7.71 -6.15
C ALA A 265 26.94 -8.36 -4.75
N TYR A 266 26.08 -7.84 -3.87
CA TYR A 266 25.87 -8.38 -2.54
C TYR A 266 25.29 -9.81 -2.58
N ASP A 267 24.30 -10.06 -3.44
CA ASP A 267 23.66 -11.38 -3.58
C ASP A 267 24.65 -12.43 -4.12
N LYS A 268 25.52 -12.03 -5.06
CA LYS A 268 26.60 -12.89 -5.56
C LYS A 268 27.63 -13.22 -4.47
N GLN A 269 27.92 -12.26 -3.58
CA GLN A 269 28.86 -12.46 -2.48
C GLN A 269 28.28 -13.39 -1.40
N THR A 270 26.99 -13.25 -1.08
CA THR A 270 26.32 -14.04 -0.04
C THR A 270 25.79 -15.39 -0.54
N GLY A 271 25.78 -15.62 -1.86
CA GLY A 271 25.25 -16.85 -2.45
C GLY A 271 23.73 -16.95 -2.33
N ARG A 272 23.03 -15.81 -2.29
CA ARG A 272 21.58 -15.75 -2.12
C ARG A 272 20.85 -16.35 -3.32
N ASN A 273 19.85 -17.20 -3.06
CA ASN A 273 19.01 -17.77 -4.12
C ASN A 273 18.13 -16.66 -4.77
N PRO A 274 18.21 -16.45 -6.10
CA PRO A 274 17.40 -15.44 -6.80
C PRO A 274 15.89 -15.68 -6.78
N ARG A 275 15.44 -16.91 -6.50
CA ARG A 275 14.01 -17.30 -6.42
C ARG A 275 13.60 -17.75 -5.02
N TYR A 276 14.32 -17.29 -3.99
CA TYR A 276 14.10 -17.69 -2.61
C TYR A 276 12.63 -17.58 -2.17
N TRP A 277 11.99 -16.44 -2.42
CA TRP A 277 10.60 -16.18 -2.02
C TRP A 277 9.58 -16.71 -3.01
N ARG A 278 9.82 -16.56 -4.31
CA ARG A 278 8.84 -16.88 -5.35
C ARG A 278 8.53 -18.36 -5.52
N ASP A 279 9.46 -19.23 -5.14
CA ASP A 279 9.28 -20.68 -5.25
C ASP A 279 8.62 -21.31 -4.01
N MET A 280 8.41 -20.52 -2.94
CA MET A 280 7.70 -20.99 -1.73
C MET A 280 6.19 -21.10 -2.00
N SER A 281 5.56 -22.09 -1.37
CA SER A 281 4.10 -22.10 -1.18
C SER A 281 3.65 -20.97 -0.25
N ASP A 282 2.36 -20.61 -0.30
CA ASP A 282 1.81 -19.59 0.59
C ASP A 282 1.94 -19.99 2.07
N GLU A 283 1.87 -21.28 2.37
CA GLU A 283 2.06 -21.84 3.71
C GLU A 283 3.51 -21.73 4.17
N GLU A 284 4.47 -22.14 3.33
CA GLU A 284 5.91 -22.02 3.61
C GLU A 284 6.30 -20.55 3.78
N TYR A 285 5.79 -19.66 2.94
CA TYR A 285 6.03 -18.22 3.05
C TYR A 285 5.57 -17.67 4.40
N GLN A 286 4.35 -18.03 4.84
CA GLN A 286 3.85 -17.62 6.16
C GLN A 286 4.70 -18.17 7.31
N GLN A 287 5.18 -19.41 7.21
CA GLN A 287 6.07 -20.00 8.21
C GLN A 287 7.42 -19.28 8.25
N THR A 288 8.00 -18.97 7.09
CA THR A 288 9.24 -18.19 6.98
C THR A 288 9.09 -16.81 7.61
N LEU A 289 8.00 -16.09 7.33
CA LEU A 289 7.73 -14.80 7.96
C LEU A 289 7.57 -14.90 9.49
N LYS A 290 7.01 -16.00 10.01
CA LYS A 290 6.94 -16.25 11.46
C LYS A 290 8.33 -16.47 12.05
N HIS A 291 9.18 -17.25 11.38
CA HIS A 291 10.55 -17.48 11.82
C HIS A 291 11.37 -16.18 11.84
N ILE A 292 11.26 -15.36 10.79
CA ILE A 292 11.88 -14.03 10.75
C ILE A 292 11.35 -13.15 11.88
N ALA A 293 10.04 -13.21 12.17
CA ALA A 293 9.46 -12.49 13.29
C ALA A 293 10.09 -12.86 14.64
N GLU A 294 10.41 -14.13 14.84
CA GLU A 294 11.07 -14.61 16.06
C GLU A 294 12.52 -14.14 16.13
N GLN A 295 13.26 -14.23 15.02
CA GLN A 295 14.65 -13.74 14.94
C GLN A 295 14.72 -12.24 15.21
N GLN A 296 13.82 -11.45 14.60
CA GLN A 296 13.78 -10.00 14.75
C GLN A 296 13.33 -9.52 16.14
N LYS A 297 12.83 -10.39 17.04
CA LYS A 297 12.53 -9.98 18.43
C LYS A 297 13.79 -9.61 19.21
N ASN A 298 14.92 -10.22 18.86
CA ASN A 298 16.20 -10.05 19.55
C ASN A 298 17.14 -9.10 18.79
N GLN A 299 16.66 -8.46 17.73
CA GLN A 299 17.43 -7.53 16.90
C GLN A 299 16.89 -6.11 17.05
N PRO A 300 17.73 -5.08 16.88
CA PRO A 300 17.26 -3.71 16.86
C PRO A 300 16.39 -3.47 15.61
N ASP A 301 15.31 -2.70 15.77
CA ASP A 301 14.35 -2.44 14.68
C ASP A 301 14.90 -1.55 13.56
N THR A 302 15.99 -0.84 13.85
CA THR A 302 16.73 0.00 12.91
C THR A 302 18.22 -0.16 13.15
N GLY A 303 19.04 0.20 12.16
CA GLY A 303 20.49 0.25 12.35
C GLY A 303 20.97 1.45 13.19
N PRO A 304 22.31 1.65 13.30
CA PRO A 304 22.87 2.77 14.06
C PRO A 304 22.46 4.11 13.46
N LYS A 305 22.21 5.09 14.33
CA LYS A 305 21.79 6.44 13.94
C LYS A 305 22.90 7.14 13.14
N LEU A 306 22.49 7.85 12.10
CA LEU A 306 23.35 8.73 11.31
C LEU A 306 23.06 10.17 11.71
N ASP A 307 24.12 10.91 11.99
CA ASP A 307 24.01 12.35 12.07
C ASP A 307 24.11 12.93 10.67
N ILE A 308 23.01 13.53 10.23
CA ILE A 308 22.89 14.08 8.89
C ILE A 308 23.09 15.59 8.87
N PHE A 309 23.30 16.24 10.02
CA PHE A 309 23.38 17.69 10.11
C PHE A 309 24.82 18.19 10.18
N ALA A 310 25.06 19.35 9.58
CA ALA A 310 26.28 20.12 9.82
C ALA A 310 26.12 20.85 11.16
N HIS A 311 27.12 20.69 12.03
CA HIS A 311 27.26 21.44 13.29
C HIS A 311 28.16 22.64 13.09
#